data_AF-A0A3D0N319-F1
#
_entry.id   AF-A0A3D0N319-F1
#
_cell.length_a   1.000
_cell.length_b   1.000
_cell.length_c   1.000
_cell.angle_alpha   90.00
_cell.angle_beta   90.00
_cell.angle_gamma   90.00
#
_symmetry.space_group_name_H-M   'P 1'
#
loop_
_entity.id
_entity.type
_entity.pdbx_description
1 polymer ?
#
loop_
_entity_poly.entity_id
_entity_poly.type
_entity_poly.pdbx_seq_one_letter_code
_entity_poly.pdbx_strand_id
1 'polypeptide(L)'
;MILMAHCLRYASALLFLISAAPVCVGDEVSPHQPPLGIGFMWYARSEEVAKRLDGEQDFVDLILGGDKLRVFQEIKPPVSVVCLSLALWRHEVRPFPGVADTIEMLRAAEIPPERIIIGYNPERAPGTPPEEMDNLLESVQAAKALADEFGSPLLVGPGLREMRQREDLYPELAKHCDIWLIQSQSLQMNASRELTTVAEYRAGVERIVGMLRAGNPEVQVFVQIVASGRPDADLFAAEELVERIRAIEDLVDAVRIYGDSPALLSEIVDLLRPE
;
A
#
# COMPACT_ATOMS: atom_id res chain seq x y z
N MET A 1 -20.03 43.55 -58.17
CA MET A 1 -19.58 43.16 -56.82
C MET A 1 -18.85 44.34 -56.21
N ILE A 2 -19.47 44.96 -55.20
CA ILE A 2 -19.10 46.20 -54.52
C ILE A 2 -18.55 45.82 -53.14
N LEU A 3 -17.45 46.44 -52.68
CA LEU A 3 -17.18 46.92 -51.29
C LEU A 3 -15.75 47.51 -51.27
N MET A 4 -15.57 48.84 -51.18
CA MET A 4 -15.38 49.66 -49.96
C MET A 4 -14.07 49.36 -49.21
N ALA A 5 -13.09 50.28 -49.21
CA ALA A 5 -12.88 51.38 -48.23
C ALA A 5 -12.34 50.83 -46.88
N HIS A 6 -11.43 51.43 -46.10
CA HIS A 6 -10.52 52.58 -46.12
C HIS A 6 -9.80 52.54 -44.75
N CYS A 7 -8.59 53.10 -44.64
CA CYS A 7 -8.03 53.78 -43.44
C CYS A 7 -7.60 52.97 -42.19
N LEU A 8 -6.37 53.27 -41.73
CA LEU A 8 -5.86 53.53 -40.35
C LEU A 8 -4.39 53.04 -40.27
N ARG A 9 -3.41 53.64 -39.58
CA ARG A 9 -3.20 54.93 -38.88
C ARG A 9 -1.73 54.92 -38.44
N TYR A 10 -1.10 56.09 -38.41
CA TYR A 10 0.12 56.38 -37.65
C TYR A 10 -0.12 56.25 -36.13
N ALA A 11 0.90 55.87 -35.36
CA ALA A 11 1.47 56.67 -34.24
C ALA A 11 2.42 55.85 -33.36
N SER A 12 3.64 56.36 -33.21
CA SER A 12 4.59 56.03 -32.15
C SER A 12 4.10 56.54 -30.80
N ALA A 13 4.36 55.81 -29.70
CA ALA A 13 4.96 56.35 -28.48
C ALA A 13 4.96 55.36 -27.29
N LEU A 14 6.00 55.54 -26.48
CA LEU A 14 6.09 55.40 -25.02
C LEU A 14 6.62 54.09 -24.42
N LEU A 15 7.86 54.23 -23.96
CA LEU A 15 8.51 53.52 -22.86
C LEU A 15 7.55 53.15 -21.72
N PHE A 16 7.58 51.89 -21.32
CA PHE A 16 7.44 51.48 -19.92
C PHE A 16 8.62 50.58 -19.56
N LEU A 17 9.55 51.15 -18.79
CA LEU A 17 10.53 50.41 -18.01
C LEU A 17 9.79 49.75 -16.84
N ILE A 18 9.52 48.44 -16.95
CA ILE A 18 9.15 47.62 -15.80
C ILE A 18 10.43 46.96 -15.30
N SER A 19 10.86 47.42 -14.13
CA SER A 19 11.92 46.80 -13.33
C SER A 19 11.54 45.36 -13.01
N ALA A 20 12.22 44.40 -13.62
CA ALA A 20 12.14 43.00 -13.22
C ALA A 20 12.86 42.85 -11.88
N ALA A 21 12.11 42.87 -10.78
CA ALA A 21 12.60 42.37 -9.51
C ALA A 21 12.93 40.88 -9.69
N PRO A 22 14.07 40.38 -9.18
CA PRO A 22 14.35 38.96 -9.20
C PRO A 22 13.28 38.25 -8.37
N VAL A 23 12.53 37.37 -9.01
CA VAL A 23 11.69 36.39 -8.31
C VAL A 23 12.67 35.51 -7.54
N CYS A 24 12.78 35.75 -6.24
CA CYS A 24 13.35 34.78 -5.33
C CYS A 24 12.46 33.54 -5.41
N VAL A 25 12.90 32.54 -6.18
CA VAL A 25 12.44 31.17 -6.03
C VAL A 25 12.95 30.77 -4.65
N GLY A 26 12.12 30.98 -3.63
CA GLY A 26 12.27 30.27 -2.39
C GLY A 26 12.03 28.82 -2.74
N ASP A 27 13.06 27.99 -2.58
CA ASP A 27 12.87 26.56 -2.39
C ASP A 27 11.94 26.45 -1.18
N GLU A 28 10.63 26.32 -1.43
CA GLU A 28 9.74 25.71 -0.47
C GLU A 28 10.31 24.30 -0.27
N VAL A 29 11.06 24.15 0.81
CA VAL A 29 11.45 22.86 1.35
C VAL A 29 10.15 22.10 1.49
N SER A 30 9.91 21.20 0.55
CA SER A 30 8.80 20.26 0.60
C SER A 30 8.79 19.70 2.02
N PRO A 31 7.65 19.76 2.75
CA PRO A 31 7.60 19.19 4.09
C PRO A 31 8.16 17.78 3.98
N HIS A 32 9.23 17.49 4.72
CA HIS A 32 9.95 16.22 4.66
C HIS A 32 8.91 15.10 4.61
N GLN A 33 8.76 14.44 3.44
CA GLN A 33 7.89 13.28 3.35
C GLN A 33 8.40 12.31 4.41
N PRO A 34 7.49 11.73 5.23
CA PRO A 34 7.89 10.72 6.19
C PRO A 34 8.64 9.61 5.45
N PRO A 35 9.63 8.97 6.09
CA PRO A 35 10.35 7.89 5.46
C PRO A 35 9.38 6.77 5.06
N LEU A 36 9.63 6.18 3.88
CA LEU A 36 8.87 5.05 3.37
C LEU A 36 8.77 3.95 4.44
N GLY A 37 7.54 3.50 4.72
CA GLY A 37 7.29 2.36 5.59
C GLY A 37 7.77 1.05 4.98
N ILE A 38 8.34 0.18 5.80
CA ILE A 38 8.75 -1.17 5.42
C ILE A 38 7.95 -2.16 6.25
N GLY A 39 7.37 -3.15 5.60
CA GLY A 39 6.72 -4.25 6.30
C GLY A 39 6.82 -5.59 5.60
N PHE A 40 6.55 -6.65 6.36
CA PHE A 40 6.62 -8.03 5.91
C PHE A 40 5.85 -8.95 6.86
N MET A 41 5.59 -10.18 6.41
CA MET A 41 4.93 -11.19 7.23
C MET A 41 5.81 -11.61 8.40
N TRP A 42 5.27 -11.56 9.61
CA TRP A 42 5.95 -11.98 10.82
C TRP A 42 6.06 -13.51 10.90
N TYR A 43 7.29 -13.97 11.05
CA TYR A 43 7.65 -15.32 11.44
C TYR A 43 8.73 -15.25 12.53
N ALA A 44 8.87 -16.32 13.33
CA ALA A 44 9.96 -16.39 14.32
C ALA A 44 11.36 -16.18 13.70
N ARG A 45 11.56 -16.59 12.44
CA ARG A 45 12.83 -16.40 11.72
C ARG A 45 13.08 -14.96 11.23
N SER A 46 12.05 -14.12 11.15
CA SER A 46 12.17 -12.72 10.72
C SER A 46 12.10 -11.74 11.90
N GLU A 47 12.08 -12.24 13.13
CA GLU A 47 11.96 -11.44 14.35
C GLU A 47 13.11 -10.44 14.52
N GLU A 48 14.35 -10.87 14.28
CA GLU A 48 15.52 -9.98 14.37
C GLU A 48 15.49 -8.86 13.33
N VAL A 49 14.95 -9.11 12.14
CA VAL A 49 14.74 -8.06 11.14
C VAL A 49 13.63 -7.11 11.59
N ALA A 50 12.56 -7.63 12.18
CA ALA A 50 11.43 -6.83 12.66
C ALA A 50 11.81 -5.87 13.80
N LYS A 51 12.77 -6.26 14.65
CA LYS A 51 13.31 -5.40 15.72
C LYS A 51 14.10 -4.19 15.20
N ARG A 52 14.46 -4.19 13.92
CA ARG A 52 15.15 -3.07 13.26
C ARG A 52 14.20 -2.03 12.67
N LEU A 53 12.89 -2.32 12.66
CA LEU A 53 11.86 -1.37 12.24
C LEU A 53 11.58 -0.38 13.37
N ASP A 54 11.48 0.90 13.02
CA ASP A 54 11.35 2.01 13.96
C ASP A 54 10.54 3.20 13.41
N GLY A 55 10.05 3.12 12.18
CA GLY A 55 9.23 4.15 11.54
C GLY A 55 7.75 4.02 11.87
N GLU A 56 7.03 5.15 11.86
CA GLU A 56 5.58 5.19 12.10
C GLU A 56 4.76 4.45 11.02
N GLN A 57 5.32 4.34 9.82
CA GLN A 57 4.70 3.61 8.71
C GLN A 57 5.21 2.17 8.59
N ASP A 58 6.12 1.74 9.48
CA ASP A 58 6.57 0.36 9.51
C ASP A 58 5.52 -0.54 10.09
N PHE A 59 5.49 -1.77 9.59
CA PHE A 59 4.57 -2.76 10.11
C PHE A 59 5.11 -4.18 9.97
N VAL A 60 4.57 -5.08 10.78
CA VAL A 60 4.59 -6.51 10.47
C VAL A 60 3.17 -6.99 10.26
N ASP A 61 2.99 -7.99 9.39
CA ASP A 61 1.67 -8.59 9.17
C ASP A 61 1.62 -10.07 9.58
N LEU A 62 0.44 -10.53 9.98
CA LEU A 62 0.21 -11.94 10.30
C LEU A 62 -1.27 -12.29 10.24
N ILE A 63 -1.55 -13.57 10.00
CA ILE A 63 -2.85 -14.16 10.34
C ILE A 63 -2.79 -14.64 11.79
N LEU A 64 -3.65 -14.10 12.66
CA LEU A 64 -3.74 -14.47 14.07
C LEU A 64 -4.16 -15.93 14.26
N GLY A 65 -3.68 -16.52 15.35
CA GLY A 65 -3.95 -17.89 15.74
C GLY A 65 -2.80 -18.48 16.55
N GLY A 66 -3.08 -19.49 17.37
CA GLY A 66 -2.07 -20.15 18.20
C GLY A 66 -1.37 -19.19 19.17
N ASP A 67 -0.02 -19.25 19.20
CA ASP A 67 0.86 -18.46 20.06
C ASP A 67 1.20 -17.06 19.52
N LYS A 68 0.67 -16.70 18.34
CA LYS A 68 1.11 -15.49 17.62
C LYS A 68 0.75 -14.16 18.28
N LEU A 69 -0.11 -14.15 19.30
CA LEU A 69 -0.34 -12.95 20.12
C LEU A 69 0.96 -12.43 20.77
N ARG A 70 1.98 -13.28 20.91
CA ARG A 70 3.30 -12.84 21.39
C ARG A 70 3.97 -11.77 20.52
N VAL A 71 3.57 -11.62 19.25
CA VAL A 71 4.09 -10.55 18.38
C VAL A 71 3.94 -9.17 19.01
N PHE A 72 2.87 -8.93 19.77
CA PHE A 72 2.63 -7.63 20.43
C PHE A 72 3.55 -7.37 21.62
N GLN A 73 4.22 -8.41 22.13
CA GLN A 73 5.28 -8.30 23.13
C GLN A 73 6.64 -8.03 22.47
N GLU A 74 6.91 -8.63 21.31
CA GLU A 74 8.19 -8.49 20.61
C GLU A 74 8.30 -7.18 19.81
N ILE A 75 7.23 -6.84 19.07
CA ILE A 75 7.18 -5.62 18.26
C ILE A 75 6.73 -4.47 19.17
N LYS A 76 7.47 -3.36 19.14
CA LYS A 76 7.19 -2.17 19.96
C LYS A 76 6.73 -1.01 19.06
N PRO A 77 5.92 -0.08 19.60
CA PRO A 77 5.66 1.18 18.92
C PRO A 77 6.98 1.88 18.54
N PRO A 78 7.03 2.62 17.41
CA PRO A 78 5.85 3.03 16.61
C PRO A 78 5.40 2.00 15.56
N VAL A 79 6.08 0.84 15.44
CA VAL A 79 5.75 -0.20 14.45
C VAL A 79 4.36 -0.78 14.70
N SER A 80 3.55 -0.83 13.63
CA SER A 80 2.19 -1.36 13.64
C SER A 80 2.14 -2.86 13.41
N VAL A 81 1.07 -3.52 13.86
CA VAL A 81 0.82 -4.94 13.57
C VAL A 81 -0.45 -5.08 12.73
N VAL A 82 -0.31 -5.50 11.47
CA VAL A 82 -1.43 -5.78 10.57
C VAL A 82 -1.95 -7.20 10.82
N CYS A 83 -3.18 -7.32 11.30
CA CYS A 83 -3.83 -8.61 11.52
C CYS A 83 -4.67 -8.98 10.29
N LEU A 84 -4.12 -9.84 9.43
CA LEU A 84 -4.70 -10.26 8.16
C LEU A 84 -5.80 -11.33 8.36
N SER A 85 -6.94 -11.11 7.72
CA SER A 85 -8.04 -12.05 7.56
C SER A 85 -8.47 -12.08 6.08
N LEU A 86 -8.82 -13.27 5.60
CA LEU A 86 -9.24 -13.46 4.20
C LEU A 86 -10.76 -13.43 4.03
N ALA A 87 -11.49 -13.43 5.13
CA ALA A 87 -12.95 -13.42 5.18
C ALA A 87 -13.41 -12.52 6.33
N LEU A 88 -14.64 -12.04 6.27
CA LEU A 88 -15.28 -11.31 7.38
C LEU A 88 -15.47 -12.21 8.60
N TRP A 89 -15.87 -13.47 8.35
CA TRP A 89 -16.24 -14.44 9.37
C TRP A 89 -15.44 -15.73 9.19
N ARG A 90 -15.20 -16.45 10.29
CA ARG A 90 -14.59 -17.77 10.23
C ARG A 90 -15.40 -18.74 9.38
N HIS A 91 -14.70 -19.50 8.54
CA HIS A 91 -15.28 -20.53 7.69
C HIS A 91 -14.72 -21.92 8.05
N GLU A 92 -15.56 -22.97 8.03
CA GLU A 92 -15.17 -24.31 8.50
C GLU A 92 -14.04 -24.96 7.67
N VAL A 93 -14.04 -24.71 6.36
CA VAL A 93 -13.07 -25.29 5.40
C VAL A 93 -11.65 -24.73 5.57
N ARG A 94 -11.47 -23.61 6.28
CA ARG A 94 -10.16 -23.03 6.57
C ARG A 94 -10.16 -22.44 7.98
N PRO A 95 -9.46 -23.05 8.95
CA PRO A 95 -9.57 -22.68 10.36
C PRO A 95 -8.76 -21.43 10.73
N PHE A 96 -8.69 -20.43 9.86
CA PHE A 96 -8.15 -19.11 10.21
C PHE A 96 -9.29 -18.17 10.65
N PRO A 97 -9.03 -17.24 11.58
CA PRO A 97 -10.04 -16.28 12.01
C PRO A 97 -10.45 -15.33 10.86
N GLY A 98 -11.75 -15.03 10.80
CA GLY A 98 -12.24 -13.89 10.02
C GLY A 98 -11.91 -12.56 10.73
N VAL A 99 -12.27 -11.43 10.10
CA VAL A 99 -12.10 -10.10 10.69
C VAL A 99 -12.72 -10.00 12.09
N ALA A 100 -13.95 -10.52 12.25
CA ALA A 100 -14.64 -10.46 13.54
C ALA A 100 -13.95 -11.33 14.61
N ASP A 101 -13.57 -12.56 14.28
CA ASP A 101 -12.85 -13.43 15.21
C ASP A 101 -11.50 -12.82 15.63
N THR A 102 -10.79 -12.19 14.68
CA THR A 102 -9.53 -11.48 14.92
C THR A 102 -9.74 -10.34 15.93
N ILE A 103 -10.78 -9.53 15.76
CA ILE A 103 -11.10 -8.44 16.71
C ILE A 103 -11.42 -8.99 18.10
N GLU A 104 -12.22 -10.05 18.20
CA GLU A 104 -12.55 -10.66 19.49
C GLU A 104 -11.31 -11.25 20.19
N MET A 105 -10.39 -11.86 19.45
CA MET A 105 -9.11 -12.32 19.98
C MET A 105 -8.26 -11.16 20.54
N LEU A 106 -8.23 -10.03 19.83
CA LEU A 106 -7.48 -8.84 20.24
C LEU A 106 -8.09 -8.17 21.48
N ARG A 107 -9.43 -8.05 21.52
CA ARG A 107 -10.18 -7.58 22.70
C ARG A 107 -9.92 -8.45 23.92
N ALA A 108 -10.01 -9.78 23.76
CA ALA A 108 -9.78 -10.73 24.85
C ALA A 108 -8.34 -10.71 25.38
N ALA A 109 -7.37 -10.35 24.52
CA ALA A 109 -5.97 -10.18 24.89
C ALA A 109 -5.62 -8.76 25.35
N GLU A 110 -6.62 -7.87 25.46
CA GLU A 110 -6.47 -6.46 25.86
C GLU A 110 -5.42 -5.70 25.03
N ILE A 111 -5.32 -6.03 23.73
CA ILE A 111 -4.40 -5.33 22.83
C ILE A 111 -5.05 -4.00 22.39
N PRO A 112 -4.38 -2.86 22.62
CA PRO A 112 -4.95 -1.55 22.31
C PRO A 112 -5.11 -1.34 20.78
N PRO A 113 -6.27 -0.82 20.31
CA PRO A 113 -6.56 -0.63 18.89
C PRO A 113 -5.54 0.21 18.12
N GLU A 114 -4.93 1.21 18.76
CA GLU A 114 -3.93 2.09 18.15
C GLU A 114 -2.63 1.38 17.74
N ARG A 115 -2.42 0.14 18.18
CA ARG A 115 -1.26 -0.69 17.80
C ARG A 115 -1.54 -1.60 16.61
N ILE A 116 -2.78 -1.64 16.14
CA ILE A 116 -3.29 -2.65 15.23
C ILE A 116 -3.76 -1.97 13.96
N ILE A 117 -3.55 -2.65 12.84
CA ILE A 117 -4.26 -2.42 11.59
C ILE A 117 -5.08 -3.69 11.31
N ILE A 118 -6.39 -3.56 11.12
CA ILE A 118 -7.23 -4.69 10.70
C ILE A 118 -7.04 -4.89 9.20
N GLY A 119 -6.55 -6.05 8.78
CA GLY A 119 -6.29 -6.36 7.38
C GLY A 119 -7.35 -7.27 6.78
N TYR A 120 -8.14 -6.78 5.84
CA TYR A 120 -9.08 -7.58 5.04
C TYR A 120 -8.51 -7.82 3.64
N ASN A 121 -8.06 -9.05 3.39
CA ASN A 121 -7.37 -9.47 2.17
C ASN A 121 -8.13 -10.65 1.51
N PRO A 122 -9.34 -10.43 0.98
CA PRO A 122 -10.14 -11.52 0.47
C PRO A 122 -9.61 -12.04 -0.87
N GLU A 123 -9.64 -13.36 -1.02
CA GLU A 123 -9.26 -14.05 -2.26
C GLU A 123 -10.27 -15.15 -2.58
N ARG A 124 -10.47 -15.46 -3.87
CA ARG A 124 -11.20 -16.66 -4.31
C ARG A 124 -10.39 -17.93 -4.00
N ALA A 125 -10.39 -18.30 -2.72
CA ALA A 125 -9.67 -19.43 -2.16
C ALA A 125 -10.56 -20.13 -1.11
N PRO A 126 -10.25 -21.38 -0.74
CA PRO A 126 -10.94 -22.03 0.37
C PRO A 126 -10.89 -21.16 1.63
N GLY A 127 -12.04 -20.95 2.27
CA GLY A 127 -12.18 -20.13 3.48
C GLY A 127 -12.76 -18.74 3.25
N THR A 128 -12.82 -18.25 2.01
CA THR A 128 -13.52 -17.01 1.67
C THR A 128 -14.86 -17.37 1.03
N PRO A 129 -16.00 -16.97 1.61
CA PRO A 129 -17.29 -17.16 0.97
C PRO A 129 -17.33 -16.51 -0.42
N PRO A 130 -17.80 -17.19 -1.48
CA PRO A 130 -17.90 -16.60 -2.81
C PRO A 130 -18.69 -15.29 -2.83
N GLU A 131 -19.73 -15.18 -1.98
CA GLU A 131 -20.58 -14.00 -1.84
C GLU A 131 -19.76 -12.77 -1.41
N GLU A 132 -18.74 -12.96 -0.57
CA GLU A 132 -17.88 -11.85 -0.14
C GLU A 132 -17.07 -11.28 -1.31
N MET A 133 -16.74 -12.10 -2.29
CA MET A 133 -16.01 -11.71 -3.50
C MET A 133 -16.94 -11.17 -4.59
N ASP A 134 -18.11 -11.76 -4.74
CA ASP A 134 -19.11 -11.34 -5.72
C ASP A 134 -19.70 -9.96 -5.35
N ASN A 135 -19.89 -9.70 -4.05
CA ASN A 135 -20.33 -8.42 -3.49
C ASN A 135 -19.20 -7.67 -2.77
N LEU A 136 -18.02 -7.58 -3.41
CA LEU A 136 -16.80 -7.06 -2.77
C LEU A 136 -16.98 -5.70 -2.07
N LEU A 137 -17.75 -4.77 -2.66
CA LEU A 137 -18.01 -3.47 -2.06
C LEU A 137 -18.74 -3.58 -0.71
N GLU A 138 -19.79 -4.38 -0.64
CA GLU A 138 -20.55 -4.61 0.60
C GLU A 138 -19.66 -5.27 1.66
N SER A 139 -18.81 -6.21 1.25
CA SER A 139 -17.87 -6.87 2.16
C SER A 139 -16.83 -5.90 2.72
N VAL A 140 -16.30 -5.00 1.89
CA VAL A 140 -15.35 -3.97 2.34
C VAL A 140 -16.03 -3.00 3.31
N GLN A 141 -17.27 -2.58 3.02
CA GLN A 141 -18.05 -1.74 3.94
C GLN A 141 -18.29 -2.44 5.29
N ALA A 142 -18.60 -3.73 5.29
CA ALA A 142 -18.75 -4.51 6.51
C ALA A 142 -17.43 -4.62 7.29
N ALA A 143 -16.30 -4.86 6.61
CA ALA A 143 -14.98 -4.87 7.23
C ALA A 143 -14.65 -3.50 7.86
N LYS A 144 -15.00 -2.40 7.19
CA LYS A 144 -14.81 -1.03 7.71
C LYS A 144 -15.63 -0.78 8.96
N ALA A 145 -16.89 -1.17 8.96
CA ALA A 145 -17.74 -1.05 10.15
C ALA A 145 -17.17 -1.81 11.35
N LEU A 146 -16.64 -3.02 11.14
CA LEU A 146 -16.00 -3.82 12.19
C LEU A 146 -14.72 -3.15 12.71
N ALA A 147 -13.86 -2.66 11.82
CA ALA A 147 -12.62 -1.97 12.18
C ALA A 147 -12.89 -0.66 12.95
N ASP A 148 -13.88 0.13 12.49
CA ASP A 148 -14.31 1.37 13.15
C ASP A 148 -14.89 1.11 14.55
N GLU A 149 -15.69 0.06 14.72
CA GLU A 149 -16.21 -0.34 16.03
C GLU A 149 -15.09 -0.76 17.00
N PHE A 150 -14.03 -1.39 16.47
CA PHE A 150 -12.85 -1.72 17.25
C PHE A 150 -11.95 -0.50 17.52
N GLY A 151 -12.02 0.54 16.70
CA GLY A 151 -11.20 1.75 16.81
C GLY A 151 -9.83 1.64 16.14
N SER A 152 -9.72 0.83 15.07
CA SER A 152 -8.47 0.58 14.34
C SER A 152 -8.65 0.87 12.85
N PRO A 153 -7.59 1.33 12.13
CA PRO A 153 -7.64 1.50 10.69
C PRO A 153 -7.86 0.17 9.96
N LEU A 154 -8.58 0.24 8.83
CA LEU A 154 -8.78 -0.88 7.91
C LEU A 154 -7.79 -0.80 6.74
N LEU A 155 -7.00 -1.87 6.59
CA LEU A 155 -6.26 -2.18 5.38
C LEU A 155 -7.06 -3.15 4.50
N VAL A 156 -7.23 -2.82 3.23
CA VAL A 156 -7.91 -3.65 2.24
C VAL A 156 -6.94 -4.04 1.13
N GLY A 157 -6.83 -5.34 0.84
CA GLY A 157 -5.86 -5.82 -0.15
C GLY A 157 -6.35 -6.98 -1.02
N PRO A 158 -7.50 -6.90 -1.71
CA PRO A 158 -8.12 -8.05 -2.37
C PRO A 158 -7.19 -8.70 -3.40
N GLY A 159 -7.39 -10.00 -3.61
CA GLY A 159 -6.56 -10.82 -4.48
C GLY A 159 -6.33 -10.22 -5.87
N LEU A 160 -5.08 -10.21 -6.30
CA LEU A 160 -4.63 -9.59 -7.55
C LEU A 160 -5.43 -9.99 -8.79
N ARG A 161 -5.79 -11.28 -8.91
CA ARG A 161 -6.55 -11.77 -10.07
C ARG A 161 -7.92 -11.11 -10.17
N GLU A 162 -8.53 -10.86 -9.03
CA GLU A 162 -9.85 -10.28 -8.94
C GLU A 162 -9.82 -8.79 -9.32
N MET A 163 -8.89 -8.03 -8.74
CA MET A 163 -8.81 -6.60 -9.00
C MET A 163 -8.39 -6.27 -10.43
N ARG A 164 -7.59 -7.12 -11.09
CA ARG A 164 -7.26 -6.95 -12.52
C ARG A 164 -8.48 -6.94 -13.45
N GLN A 165 -9.57 -7.58 -13.05
CA GLN A 165 -10.79 -7.66 -13.84
C GLN A 165 -11.82 -6.58 -13.46
N ARG A 166 -11.55 -5.84 -12.37
CA ARG A 166 -12.49 -4.93 -11.71
C ARG A 166 -11.79 -3.64 -11.25
N GLU A 167 -10.82 -3.15 -12.04
CA GLU A 167 -10.07 -1.93 -11.71
C GLU A 167 -11.00 -0.69 -11.59
N ASP A 168 -12.15 -0.71 -12.28
CA ASP A 168 -13.18 0.32 -12.18
C ASP A 168 -13.77 0.46 -10.77
N LEU A 169 -13.64 -0.56 -9.92
CA LEU A 169 -14.09 -0.51 -8.52
C LEU A 169 -13.12 0.23 -7.60
N TYR A 170 -11.86 0.47 -7.98
CA TYR A 170 -10.87 1.10 -7.09
C TYR A 170 -11.36 2.41 -6.45
N PRO A 171 -11.93 3.39 -7.20
CA PRO A 171 -12.37 4.64 -6.59
C PRO A 171 -13.50 4.45 -5.57
N GLU A 172 -14.42 3.51 -5.79
CA GLU A 172 -15.53 3.30 -4.85
C GLU A 172 -15.06 2.54 -3.62
N LEU A 173 -14.24 1.51 -3.79
CA LEU A 173 -13.71 0.72 -2.67
C LEU A 173 -12.78 1.56 -1.76
N ALA A 174 -11.98 2.47 -2.34
CA ALA A 174 -11.06 3.33 -1.60
C ALA A 174 -11.76 4.26 -0.59
N LYS A 175 -13.05 4.56 -0.77
CA LYS A 175 -13.85 5.36 0.18
C LYS A 175 -14.14 4.62 1.49
N HIS A 176 -13.91 3.31 1.51
CA HIS A 176 -14.30 2.43 2.60
C HIS A 176 -13.09 1.72 3.24
N CYS A 177 -11.88 2.26 3.06
CA CYS A 177 -10.69 1.81 3.76
C CYS A 177 -9.77 3.00 4.08
N ASP A 178 -8.94 2.82 5.09
CA ASP A 178 -7.93 3.81 5.46
C ASP A 178 -6.62 3.54 4.69
N ILE A 179 -6.35 2.27 4.41
CA ILE A 179 -5.14 1.79 3.72
C ILE A 179 -5.54 0.81 2.60
N TRP A 180 -4.95 0.98 1.42
CA TRP A 180 -5.08 0.02 0.31
C TRP A 180 -3.76 -0.70 0.05
N LEU A 181 -3.77 -2.03 0.04
CA LEU A 181 -2.62 -2.86 -0.34
C LEU A 181 -2.71 -3.30 -1.80
N ILE A 182 -1.87 -2.73 -2.65
CA ILE A 182 -1.70 -3.17 -4.04
C ILE A 182 -0.84 -4.43 -4.08
N GLN A 183 -1.40 -5.55 -4.52
CA GLN A 183 -0.65 -6.77 -4.79
C GLN A 183 0.10 -6.66 -6.14
N SER A 184 1.31 -6.12 -6.19
CA SER A 184 1.95 -5.69 -7.44
C SER A 184 2.64 -6.80 -8.27
N GLN A 185 2.40 -8.08 -7.99
CA GLN A 185 3.10 -9.19 -8.66
C GLN A 185 3.01 -9.14 -10.19
N SER A 186 1.85 -8.78 -10.77
CA SER A 186 1.72 -8.66 -12.23
C SER A 186 2.23 -7.36 -12.82
N LEU A 187 2.58 -6.41 -11.97
CA LEU A 187 3.30 -5.22 -12.39
C LEU A 187 4.80 -5.48 -12.43
N GLN A 188 5.31 -6.40 -11.59
CA GLN A 188 6.70 -6.85 -11.59
C GLN A 188 7.01 -7.84 -12.71
N MET A 189 6.02 -8.64 -13.11
CA MET A 189 6.19 -9.72 -14.08
C MET A 189 4.99 -9.83 -15.03
N ASN A 190 5.29 -10.05 -16.32
CA ASN A 190 4.25 -10.27 -17.33
C ASN A 190 3.62 -11.68 -17.23
N ALA A 191 2.65 -11.98 -18.08
CA ALA A 191 1.96 -13.28 -18.08
C ALA A 191 2.90 -14.47 -18.38
N SER A 192 4.00 -14.23 -19.09
CA SER A 192 5.07 -15.20 -19.38
C SER A 192 6.11 -15.32 -18.25
N ARG A 193 5.92 -14.59 -17.14
CA ARG A 193 6.85 -14.47 -16.00
C ARG A 193 8.18 -13.78 -16.33
N GLU A 194 8.24 -13.01 -17.41
CA GLU A 194 9.38 -12.15 -17.66
C GLU A 194 9.24 -10.87 -16.84
N LEU A 195 10.38 -10.39 -16.33
CA LEU A 195 10.42 -9.18 -15.52
C LEU A 195 10.05 -7.96 -16.37
N THR A 196 9.21 -7.10 -15.82
CA THR A 196 8.99 -5.76 -16.38
C THR A 196 10.16 -4.85 -16.03
N THR A 197 10.32 -3.80 -16.84
CA THR A 197 11.25 -2.72 -16.51
C THR A 197 10.78 -1.93 -15.30
N VAL A 198 11.69 -1.23 -14.63
CA VAL A 198 11.38 -0.37 -13.49
C VAL A 198 10.38 0.73 -13.87
N ALA A 199 10.51 1.28 -15.08
CA ALA A 199 9.60 2.31 -15.60
C ALA A 199 8.17 1.77 -15.83
N GLU A 200 8.03 0.56 -16.40
CA GLU A 200 6.73 -0.10 -16.57
C GLU A 200 6.08 -0.43 -15.23
N TYR A 201 6.89 -0.91 -14.28
CA TYR A 201 6.44 -1.16 -12.90
C TYR A 201 5.90 0.11 -12.25
N ARG A 202 6.67 1.21 -12.26
CA ARG A 202 6.25 2.51 -11.72
C ARG A 202 4.96 2.99 -12.37
N ALA A 203 4.87 2.99 -13.70
CA ALA A 203 3.68 3.44 -14.42
C ALA A 203 2.43 2.60 -14.05
N GLY A 204 2.62 1.30 -13.81
CA GLY A 204 1.56 0.44 -13.31
C GLY A 204 1.06 0.82 -11.92
N VAL A 205 1.98 1.09 -10.99
CA VAL A 205 1.67 1.53 -9.62
C VAL A 205 0.99 2.90 -9.63
N GLU A 206 1.55 3.87 -10.36
CA GLU A 206 1.02 5.23 -10.49
C GLU A 206 -0.42 5.25 -11.01
N ARG A 207 -0.75 4.41 -12.00
CA ARG A 207 -2.12 4.28 -12.51
C ARG A 207 -3.10 3.84 -11.40
N ILE A 208 -2.74 2.81 -10.64
CA ILE A 208 -3.60 2.28 -9.57
C ILE A 208 -3.75 3.31 -8.44
N VAL A 209 -2.64 3.94 -8.02
CA VAL A 209 -2.64 5.03 -7.04
C VAL A 209 -3.57 6.16 -7.49
N GLY A 210 -3.51 6.55 -8.76
CA GLY A 210 -4.39 7.59 -9.32
C GLY A 210 -5.88 7.22 -9.22
N MET A 211 -6.25 5.97 -9.51
CA MET A 211 -7.63 5.50 -9.38
C MET A 211 -8.10 5.46 -7.92
N LEU A 212 -7.25 4.99 -7.00
CA LEU A 212 -7.55 4.97 -5.56
C LEU A 212 -7.76 6.39 -5.03
N ARG A 213 -6.83 7.31 -5.31
CA ARG A 213 -6.89 8.71 -4.87
C ARG A 213 -8.00 9.53 -5.53
N ALA A 214 -8.48 9.13 -6.71
CA ALA A 214 -9.68 9.70 -7.30
C ALA A 214 -10.95 9.39 -6.48
N GLY A 215 -10.96 8.25 -5.77
CA GLY A 215 -12.03 7.85 -4.86
C GLY A 215 -11.90 8.43 -3.46
N ASN A 216 -10.69 8.38 -2.91
CA ASN A 216 -10.33 8.87 -1.60
C ASN A 216 -8.93 9.51 -1.64
N PRO A 217 -8.80 10.85 -1.69
CA PRO A 217 -7.52 11.55 -1.76
C PRO A 217 -6.58 11.29 -0.58
N GLU A 218 -7.12 10.84 0.56
CA GLU A 218 -6.38 10.63 1.81
C GLU A 218 -6.03 9.16 2.07
N VAL A 219 -6.42 8.24 1.17
CA VAL A 219 -6.11 6.81 1.33
C VAL A 219 -4.60 6.60 1.32
N GLN A 220 -4.11 5.88 2.33
CA GLN A 220 -2.73 5.41 2.34
C GLN A 220 -2.58 4.26 1.36
N VAL A 221 -1.48 4.23 0.63
CA VAL A 221 -1.21 3.19 -0.36
C VAL A 221 -0.01 2.37 0.06
N PHE A 222 -0.25 1.09 0.30
CA PHE A 222 0.79 0.10 0.53
C PHE A 222 0.98 -0.72 -0.75
N VAL A 223 2.21 -1.10 -1.07
CA VAL A 223 2.51 -1.94 -2.25
C VAL A 223 3.22 -3.21 -1.84
N GLN A 224 2.64 -4.35 -2.17
CA GLN A 224 3.26 -5.66 -1.95
C GLN A 224 4.16 -6.07 -3.10
N ILE A 225 5.45 -6.11 -2.82
CA ILE A 225 6.49 -6.51 -3.75
C ILE A 225 6.88 -7.96 -3.47
N VAL A 226 6.78 -8.80 -4.49
CA VAL A 226 7.20 -10.20 -4.41
C VAL A 226 8.72 -10.26 -4.49
N ALA A 227 9.34 -10.75 -3.42
CA ALA A 227 10.78 -11.01 -3.33
C ALA A 227 11.12 -12.45 -3.74
N SER A 228 10.28 -13.42 -3.37
CA SER A 228 10.44 -14.83 -3.73
C SER A 228 9.16 -15.41 -4.34
N GLY A 229 9.33 -16.26 -5.36
CA GLY A 229 8.22 -16.91 -6.07
C GLY A 229 7.87 -18.29 -5.54
N ARG A 230 8.73 -18.82 -4.66
CA ARG A 230 8.66 -20.15 -4.03
C ARG A 230 9.43 -20.12 -2.71
N PRO A 231 9.14 -21.03 -1.78
CA PRO A 231 10.10 -21.37 -0.73
C PRO A 231 11.42 -21.76 -1.42
N ASP A 232 12.54 -21.20 -0.96
CA ASP A 232 13.92 -21.55 -1.33
C ASP A 232 14.45 -21.08 -2.71
N ALA A 233 13.78 -20.14 -3.39
CA ALA A 233 14.36 -19.47 -4.55
C ALA A 233 13.90 -18.01 -4.65
N ASP A 234 14.83 -17.10 -4.35
CA ASP A 234 14.65 -15.67 -4.54
C ASP A 234 14.54 -15.38 -6.04
N LEU A 235 13.50 -14.64 -6.43
CA LEU A 235 13.27 -14.26 -7.83
C LEU A 235 14.09 -13.05 -8.24
N PHE A 236 14.53 -12.26 -7.27
CA PHE A 236 15.22 -10.99 -7.43
C PHE A 236 16.36 -10.90 -6.43
N ALA A 237 17.44 -10.22 -6.81
CA ALA A 237 18.43 -9.73 -5.85
C ALA A 237 17.84 -8.56 -5.02
N ALA A 238 18.44 -8.28 -3.86
CA ALA A 238 18.00 -7.19 -2.99
C ALA A 238 18.00 -5.84 -3.72
N GLU A 239 19.05 -5.56 -4.50
CA GLU A 239 19.21 -4.32 -5.25
C GLU A 239 18.13 -4.14 -6.31
N GLU A 240 17.71 -5.22 -6.99
CA GLU A 240 16.65 -5.18 -8.00
C GLU A 240 15.27 -4.87 -7.39
N LEU A 241 15.04 -5.32 -6.15
CA LEU A 241 13.84 -5.00 -5.39
C LEU A 241 13.89 -3.55 -4.91
N VAL A 242 15.03 -3.13 -4.37
CA VAL A 242 15.24 -1.75 -3.89
C VAL A 242 15.10 -0.75 -5.02
N GLU A 243 15.64 -1.02 -6.21
CA GLU A 243 15.47 -0.14 -7.37
C GLU A 243 13.99 0.09 -7.71
N ARG A 244 13.17 -0.97 -7.65
CA ARG A 244 11.71 -0.87 -7.85
C ARG A 244 11.01 -0.13 -6.73
N ILE A 245 11.44 -0.34 -5.48
CA ILE A 245 10.91 0.37 -4.30
C ILE A 245 11.18 1.86 -4.41
N ARG A 246 12.43 2.26 -4.68
CA ARG A 246 12.83 3.65 -4.88
C ARG A 246 12.06 4.29 -6.03
N ALA A 247 11.80 3.53 -7.09
CA ALA A 247 11.04 4.02 -8.22
C ALA A 247 9.55 4.28 -7.92
N ILE A 248 9.03 4.00 -6.73
CA ILE A 248 7.64 4.31 -6.34
C ILE A 248 7.53 5.02 -4.99
N GLU A 249 8.65 5.38 -4.35
CA GLU A 249 8.67 5.86 -2.96
C GLU A 249 7.90 7.18 -2.75
N ASP A 250 7.80 8.02 -3.79
CA ASP A 250 7.02 9.25 -3.80
C ASP A 250 5.51 9.03 -3.99
N LEU A 251 5.11 7.83 -4.42
CA LEU A 251 3.73 7.49 -4.74
C LEU A 251 3.00 6.81 -3.57
N VAL A 252 3.73 6.15 -2.68
CA VAL A 252 3.20 5.18 -1.72
C VAL A 252 3.70 5.46 -0.31
N ASP A 253 2.96 4.97 0.68
CA ASP A 253 3.24 5.15 2.09
C ASP A 253 4.16 4.04 2.60
N ALA A 254 3.89 2.78 2.22
CA ALA A 254 4.72 1.66 2.64
C ALA A 254 4.86 0.56 1.58
N VAL A 255 5.91 -0.25 1.72
CA VAL A 255 6.12 -1.46 0.93
C VAL A 255 6.01 -2.70 1.81
N ARG A 256 5.24 -3.68 1.34
CA ARG A 256 5.14 -5.03 1.93
C ARG A 256 6.05 -5.97 1.16
N ILE A 257 7.15 -6.40 1.75
CA ILE A 257 8.06 -7.38 1.13
C ILE A 257 7.44 -8.78 1.31
N TYR A 258 6.97 -9.35 0.21
CA TYR A 258 6.42 -10.71 0.17
C TYR A 258 7.52 -11.71 -0.20
N GLY A 259 8.14 -12.24 0.83
CA GLY A 259 9.17 -13.27 0.77
C GLY A 259 9.43 -13.79 2.17
N ASP A 260 10.25 -14.84 2.27
CA ASP A 260 10.39 -15.58 3.52
C ASP A 260 11.85 -15.79 3.95
N SER A 261 12.80 -15.26 3.17
CA SER A 261 14.25 -15.24 3.43
C SER A 261 14.62 -14.08 4.37
N PRO A 262 15.02 -14.33 5.63
CA PRO A 262 15.43 -13.27 6.55
C PRO A 262 16.69 -12.54 6.09
N ALA A 263 17.59 -13.23 5.39
CA ALA A 263 18.81 -12.63 4.84
C ALA A 263 18.47 -11.58 3.77
N LEU A 264 17.61 -11.93 2.82
CA LEU A 264 17.15 -11.00 1.78
C LEU A 264 16.38 -9.83 2.39
N LEU A 265 15.50 -10.10 3.38
CA LEU A 265 14.79 -9.03 4.09
C LEU A 265 15.76 -8.06 4.78
N SER A 266 16.78 -8.58 5.47
CA SER A 266 17.80 -7.76 6.14
C SER A 266 18.55 -6.88 5.14
N GLU A 267 18.97 -7.45 4.00
CA GLU A 267 19.71 -6.73 2.97
C GLU A 267 18.87 -5.62 2.32
N ILE A 268 17.59 -5.88 2.05
CA ILE A 268 16.66 -4.85 1.56
C ILE A 268 16.52 -3.71 2.58
N VAL A 269 16.40 -4.03 3.87
CA VAL A 269 16.33 -3.00 4.94
C VAL A 269 17.61 -2.17 4.99
N ASP A 270 18.79 -2.81 4.91
CA ASP A 270 20.10 -2.13 4.90
C ASP A 270 20.22 -1.14 3.73
N LEU A 271 19.78 -1.55 2.54
CA LEU A 271 19.82 -0.73 1.34
C LEU A 271 18.79 0.41 1.35
N LEU A 272 17.64 0.21 2.00
CA LEU A 272 16.60 1.24 2.12
C LEU A 272 16.90 2.25 3.22
N ARG A 273 17.60 1.84 4.27
CA ARG A 273 17.93 2.66 5.45
C ARG A 273 19.41 2.49 5.82
N PRO A 274 20.32 3.06 5.00
CA PRO A 274 21.73 3.08 5.35
C PRO A 274 21.92 3.91 6.63
N GLU A 275 22.68 3.38 7.59
CA GLU A 275 23.06 4.05 8.84
C GLU A 275 23.82 5.37 8.61
#